data_AF-A0AAX0X0K1-F1
#
_entry.id   AF-A0AAX0X0K1-F1
#
_cell.length_a   1.000
_cell.length_b   1.000
_cell.length_c   1.000
_cell.angle_alpha   90.00
_cell.angle_beta   90.00
_cell.angle_gamma   90.00
#
_symmetry.space_group_name_H-M   'P 1'
#
loop_
_entity.id
_entity.type
_entity.pdbx_description
1 polymer ?
#
loop_
_entity_poly.entity_id
_entity_poly.type
_entity_poly.pdbx_seq_one_letter_code
_entity_poly.pdbx_strand_id
1 'polypeptide(L)'
;MLHFFEQQMAYCVDSWQRSILFLDALRERANNLLDREQEGLPLLLNFNYEVLLDARTFKSPVNYALLKITAVGECCLEECLDEKKRPILIIDPRAGHGPGIGGLKRDSEVGVAMKEGHPVYFASFFPDPCPEQDILDVVHALHQFVEDISKRHGGMMPVLYGNCQAGWLIALLSSDCVGLAGPAVLNGSPLSYWAGGDDINPMRLTGGLWGGSWIVHWLADINNGIFDGAWLVQNFENLNPANTLWEKNYKLFFEIDTERERFLEFERWWTSYFQFNRKEIISTVENLFIGDQLEKGLFRVCKGCHADLKRIRNPMLIFASSGDNITPPHQALYWIYTAYKTTKALKEAKQRIVYLLNPHVGHLGIFVSANVVRFEHRAILESIEDLERLKPGLYEMKISNASNDPNCHKPQYTVSFEERRVEDLHQKYHDAPKAFENVEKVSELNQVFYETWIRPWLLEVYTPLNGQQSFLKWLHPMRVKNYLFSERISIPMAMLPLLASWVQANRQPVDANNGFKELGHAYSNSIAATLDSYKQIRDHQLSLLFNYIYGE
;
A
#
# COMPACT_ATOMS: atom_id res chain seq x y z
N MET A 1 44.59 -11.96 -24.94
CA MET A 1 44.97 -12.42 -23.58
C MET A 1 45.23 -11.24 -22.65
N LEU A 2 46.16 -10.32 -22.96
CA LEU A 2 46.42 -9.11 -22.15
C LEU A 2 45.17 -8.23 -21.94
N HIS A 3 44.45 -7.89 -23.03
CA HIS A 3 43.22 -7.08 -22.94
C HIS A 3 42.12 -7.70 -22.06
N PHE A 4 42.01 -9.03 -22.05
CA PHE A 4 41.06 -9.74 -21.20
C PHE A 4 41.43 -9.62 -19.71
N PHE A 5 42.71 -9.79 -19.37
CA PHE A 5 43.19 -9.61 -18.01
C PHE A 5 43.05 -8.17 -17.51
N GLU A 6 43.28 -7.18 -18.37
CA GLU A 6 43.04 -5.76 -18.05
C GLU A 6 41.56 -5.49 -17.75
N GLN A 7 40.64 -5.97 -18.60
CA GLN A 7 39.20 -5.84 -18.36
C GLN A 7 38.76 -6.54 -17.07
N GLN A 8 39.33 -7.72 -16.78
CA GLN A 8 39.06 -8.49 -15.57
C GLN A 8 39.52 -7.74 -14.32
N MET A 9 40.77 -7.27 -14.31
CA MET A 9 41.33 -6.55 -13.16
C MET A 9 40.58 -5.25 -12.89
N ALA A 10 40.25 -4.49 -13.94
CA ALA A 10 39.43 -3.29 -13.82
C ALA A 10 38.06 -3.61 -13.20
N TYR A 11 37.41 -4.70 -13.64
CA TYR A 11 36.14 -5.14 -13.07
C TYR A 11 36.27 -5.60 -11.61
N CYS A 12 37.35 -6.27 -11.24
CA CYS A 12 37.61 -6.66 -9.85
C CYS A 12 37.75 -5.43 -8.93
N VAL A 13 38.48 -4.40 -9.37
CA VAL A 13 38.62 -3.14 -8.63
C VAL A 13 37.25 -2.46 -8.50
N ASP A 14 36.53 -2.29 -9.60
CA ASP A 14 35.19 -1.70 -9.62
C ASP A 14 34.21 -2.46 -8.71
N SER A 15 34.13 -3.79 -8.82
CA SER A 15 33.26 -4.63 -8.00
C SER A 15 33.58 -4.54 -6.51
N TRP A 16 34.87 -4.52 -6.14
CA TRP A 16 35.30 -4.32 -4.75
C TRP A 16 34.88 -2.94 -4.23
N GLN A 17 35.08 -1.88 -5.02
CA GLN A 17 34.63 -0.54 -4.68
C GLN A 17 33.12 -0.46 -4.49
N ARG A 18 32.33 -1.01 -5.45
CA ARG A 18 30.87 -1.09 -5.32
C ARG A 18 30.43 -1.85 -4.09
N SER A 19 31.14 -2.92 -3.71
CA SER A 19 30.83 -3.70 -2.50
C SER A 19 30.97 -2.86 -1.23
N ILE A 20 32.02 -2.05 -1.12
CA ILE A 20 32.22 -1.14 0.03
C ILE A 20 31.08 -0.12 0.11
N LEU A 21 30.76 0.53 -1.01
CA LEU A 21 29.71 1.54 -1.07
C LEU A 21 28.32 0.95 -0.82
N PHE A 22 28.07 -0.26 -1.32
CA PHE A 22 26.85 -1.01 -1.07
C PHE A 22 26.68 -1.33 0.41
N LEU A 23 27.73 -1.86 1.07
CA LEU A 23 27.69 -2.15 2.50
C LEU A 23 27.50 -0.87 3.33
N ASP A 24 28.12 0.24 2.94
CA ASP A 24 27.91 1.53 3.60
C ASP A 24 26.46 2.05 3.43
N ALA A 25 25.84 1.86 2.27
CA ALA A 25 24.43 2.18 2.06
C ALA A 25 23.50 1.30 2.94
N LEU A 26 23.79 0.00 3.10
CA LEU A 26 23.03 -0.86 4.00
C LEU A 26 23.21 -0.48 5.48
N ARG A 27 24.42 -0.05 5.86
CA ARG A 27 24.72 0.49 7.19
C ARG A 27 23.95 1.78 7.46
N GLU A 28 23.97 2.72 6.51
CA GLU A 28 23.21 3.97 6.64
C GLU A 28 21.71 3.70 6.73
N ARG A 29 21.16 2.78 5.93
CA ARG A 29 19.77 2.33 6.06
C ARG A 29 19.47 1.83 7.49
N ALA A 30 20.34 0.99 8.04
CA ALA A 30 20.13 0.41 9.37
C ALA A 30 20.18 1.47 10.47
N ASN A 31 21.09 2.44 10.36
CA ASN A 31 21.16 3.58 11.27
C ASN A 31 19.94 4.49 11.13
N ASN A 32 19.53 4.81 9.89
CA ASN A 32 18.33 5.59 9.62
C ASN A 32 17.08 4.95 10.26
N LEU A 33 16.95 3.62 10.19
CA LEU A 33 15.88 2.90 10.89
C LEU A 33 15.91 3.14 12.40
N LEU A 34 17.07 2.95 13.04
CA LEU A 34 17.22 3.13 14.49
C LEU A 34 16.98 4.57 14.93
N ASP A 35 17.52 5.54 14.19
CA ASP A 35 17.33 6.98 14.47
C ASP A 35 15.87 7.37 14.37
N ARG A 36 15.18 6.91 13.32
CA ARG A 36 13.76 7.18 13.15
C ARG A 36 12.90 6.53 14.23
N GLU A 37 13.21 5.31 14.66
CA GLU A 37 12.52 4.69 15.78
C GLU A 37 12.71 5.49 17.08
N GLN A 38 13.90 6.05 17.29
CA GLN A 38 14.19 6.92 18.44
C GLN A 38 13.47 8.27 18.37
N GLU A 39 13.32 8.84 17.18
CA GLU A 39 12.58 10.08 16.92
C GLU A 39 11.05 9.92 16.96
N GLY A 40 10.55 8.69 17.15
CA GLY A 40 9.10 8.41 17.17
C GLY A 40 8.47 8.36 15.78
N LEU A 41 9.22 7.92 14.77
CA LEU A 41 8.80 7.71 13.38
C LEU A 41 8.06 8.93 12.79
N PRO A 42 8.74 10.08 12.63
CA PRO A 42 8.11 11.29 12.11
C PRO A 42 7.58 11.08 10.69
N LEU A 43 6.51 11.83 10.36
CA LEU A 43 5.82 11.76 9.07
C LEU A 43 6.77 11.97 7.89
N LEU A 44 6.68 11.10 6.88
CA LEU A 44 7.48 11.19 5.64
C LEU A 44 6.67 11.88 4.54
N LEU A 45 6.55 13.20 4.64
CA LEU A 45 5.87 14.02 3.66
C LEU A 45 6.81 15.11 3.15
N ASN A 46 7.03 15.19 1.84
CA ASN A 46 7.91 16.19 1.20
C ASN A 46 7.25 17.58 1.03
N PHE A 47 6.20 17.83 1.81
CA PHE A 47 5.33 18.99 1.71
C PHE A 47 5.15 19.63 3.08
N ASN A 48 5.08 20.96 3.13
CA ASN A 48 4.75 21.65 4.39
C ASN A 48 3.26 21.50 4.66
N TYR A 49 2.90 21.37 5.93
CA TYR A 49 1.52 21.14 6.34
C TYR A 49 1.19 21.80 7.68
N GLU A 50 -0.10 22.05 7.86
CA GLU A 50 -0.71 22.44 9.13
C GLU A 50 -1.59 21.28 9.62
N VAL A 51 -1.51 20.95 10.91
CA VAL A 51 -2.43 19.99 11.54
C VAL A 51 -3.73 20.72 11.87
N LEU A 52 -4.83 20.34 11.22
CA LEU A 52 -6.14 20.95 11.46
C LEU A 52 -6.93 20.24 12.55
N LEU A 53 -6.91 18.91 12.53
CA LEU A 53 -7.61 18.07 13.51
C LEU A 53 -6.71 16.93 13.96
N ASP A 54 -6.69 16.66 15.25
CA ASP A 54 -6.04 15.50 15.86
C ASP A 54 -7.11 14.58 16.46
N ALA A 55 -7.38 13.47 15.79
CA ALA A 55 -8.46 12.57 16.17
C ALA A 55 -8.16 11.79 17.46
N ARG A 56 -6.94 11.88 18.02
CA ARG A 56 -6.65 11.37 19.37
C ARG A 56 -7.39 12.13 20.46
N THR A 57 -7.84 13.35 20.14
CA THR A 57 -8.61 14.21 21.04
C THR A 57 -10.13 14.08 20.84
N PHE A 58 -10.58 13.24 19.90
CA PHE A 58 -12.00 13.03 19.66
C PHE A 58 -12.65 12.19 20.77
N LYS A 59 -13.99 12.17 20.77
CA LYS A 59 -14.78 11.36 21.72
C LYS A 59 -14.45 9.86 21.61
N SER A 60 -14.26 9.37 20.39
CA SER A 60 -13.67 8.07 20.08
C SER A 60 -12.25 8.33 19.55
N PRO A 61 -11.21 8.25 20.39
CA PRO A 61 -9.85 8.55 19.99
C PRO A 61 -9.34 7.57 18.94
N VAL A 62 -8.79 8.10 17.86
CA VAL A 62 -7.99 7.31 16.91
C VAL A 62 -6.70 8.03 16.57
N ASN A 63 -5.69 7.28 16.20
CA ASN A 63 -4.36 7.80 15.87
C ASN A 63 -4.29 8.49 14.50
N TYR A 64 -5.36 9.13 14.03
CA TYR A 64 -5.38 9.85 12.77
C TYR A 64 -5.32 11.37 12.98
N ALA A 65 -4.80 12.10 12.01
CA ALA A 65 -4.81 13.56 11.98
C ALA A 65 -5.15 14.06 10.57
N LEU A 66 -5.93 15.13 10.51
CA LEU A 66 -6.19 15.86 9.28
C LEU A 66 -5.12 16.93 9.07
N LEU A 67 -4.42 16.85 7.96
CA LEU A 67 -3.42 17.82 7.55
C LEU A 67 -3.93 18.66 6.39
N LYS A 68 -3.64 19.96 6.39
CA LYS A 68 -3.76 20.84 5.23
C LYS A 68 -2.38 21.07 4.64
N ILE A 69 -2.22 20.79 3.36
CA ILE A 69 -0.96 21.03 2.67
C ILE A 69 -0.83 22.53 2.34
N THR A 70 0.33 23.12 2.63
CA THR A 70 0.55 24.58 2.58
C THR A 70 1.66 25.01 1.62
N ALA A 71 2.67 24.18 1.35
CA ALA A 71 3.73 24.51 0.38
C ALA A 71 4.51 23.27 -0.10
N VAL A 72 5.23 23.44 -1.21
CA VAL A 72 6.31 22.54 -1.65
C VAL A 72 7.61 23.34 -1.74
N GLY A 73 8.55 23.11 -0.82
CA GLY A 73 9.78 23.89 -0.78
C GLY A 73 9.49 25.39 -0.57
N GLU A 74 10.05 26.25 -1.42
CA GLU A 74 9.89 27.72 -1.36
C GLU A 74 8.64 28.23 -2.11
N CYS A 75 7.91 27.37 -2.83
CA CYS A 75 6.70 27.77 -3.54
C CYS A 75 5.49 27.74 -2.59
N CYS A 76 5.01 28.92 -2.18
CA CYS A 76 3.77 29.08 -1.42
C CYS A 76 2.55 28.73 -2.27
N LEU A 77 1.62 27.92 -1.73
CA LEU A 77 0.39 27.50 -2.42
C LEU A 77 -0.52 28.67 -2.78
N GLU A 78 -0.49 29.75 -2.00
CA GLU A 78 -1.42 30.89 -2.13
C GLU A 78 -1.38 31.53 -3.53
N GLU A 79 -0.28 31.39 -4.26
CA GLU A 79 -0.13 31.92 -5.62
C GLU A 79 -0.70 30.98 -6.72
N CYS A 80 -0.87 29.68 -6.42
CA CYS A 80 -1.27 28.65 -7.40
C CYS A 80 -2.62 27.96 -7.08
N LEU A 81 -3.20 28.25 -5.92
CA LEU A 81 -4.44 27.64 -5.46
C LEU A 81 -5.66 28.32 -6.08
N ASP A 82 -6.57 27.54 -6.67
CA ASP A 82 -7.90 27.99 -7.03
C ASP A 82 -8.88 27.55 -5.94
N GLU A 83 -9.29 28.47 -5.05
CA GLU A 83 -10.25 28.19 -3.98
C GLU A 83 -11.61 27.70 -4.49
N LYS A 84 -11.93 27.89 -5.77
CA LYS A 84 -13.17 27.39 -6.38
C LYS A 84 -13.06 25.94 -6.80
N LYS A 85 -11.84 25.41 -6.94
CA LYS A 85 -11.64 23.99 -7.26
C LYS A 85 -11.99 23.13 -6.06
N ARG A 86 -12.52 21.95 -6.36
CA ARG A 86 -12.93 20.99 -5.34
C ARG A 86 -11.75 20.56 -4.49
N PRO A 87 -11.86 20.57 -3.14
CA PRO A 87 -10.80 20.07 -2.28
C PRO A 87 -10.57 18.57 -2.50
N ILE A 88 -9.34 18.12 -2.26
CA ILE A 88 -8.96 16.71 -2.37
C ILE A 88 -8.47 16.24 -1.01
N LEU A 89 -9.02 15.13 -0.50
CA LEU A 89 -8.54 14.44 0.68
C LEU A 89 -7.84 13.16 0.27
N ILE A 90 -6.52 13.12 0.41
CA ILE A 90 -5.70 11.93 0.16
C ILE A 90 -5.55 11.12 1.46
N ILE A 91 -5.76 9.81 1.36
CA ILE A 91 -5.72 8.88 2.47
C ILE A 91 -4.80 7.72 2.08
N ASP A 92 -3.71 7.58 2.83
CA ASP A 92 -2.72 6.52 2.59
C ASP A 92 -3.09 5.20 3.27
N PRO A 93 -2.58 4.07 2.75
CA PRO A 93 -2.88 2.78 3.32
C PRO A 93 -2.18 2.60 4.65
N ARG A 94 -2.91 2.06 5.62
CA ARG A 94 -2.34 1.62 6.90
C ARG A 94 -1.86 0.18 6.81
N ALA A 95 -1.04 -0.17 5.82
CA ALA A 95 -0.65 -1.55 5.51
C ALA A 95 0.62 -2.01 6.25
N GLY A 96 0.80 -1.60 7.50
CA GLY A 96 1.98 -1.87 8.33
C GLY A 96 3.13 -0.86 8.19
N HIS A 97 3.13 -0.09 7.10
CA HIS A 97 4.02 1.06 6.92
C HIS A 97 3.41 2.34 7.51
N GLY A 98 4.26 3.37 7.68
CA GLY A 98 3.80 4.72 7.97
C GLY A 98 3.10 5.42 6.80
N PRO A 99 2.36 6.49 7.07
CA PRO A 99 1.76 7.32 6.02
C PRO A 99 2.83 8.15 5.30
N GLY A 100 2.46 8.67 4.13
CA GLY A 100 3.29 9.58 3.34
C GLY A 100 3.61 9.05 1.94
N ILE A 101 3.21 7.83 1.57
CA ILE A 101 3.47 7.26 0.25
C ILE A 101 2.83 8.11 -0.87
N GLY A 102 1.64 8.66 -0.65
CA GLY A 102 0.99 9.61 -1.58
C GLY A 102 1.64 11.00 -1.66
N GLY A 103 2.65 11.27 -0.82
CA GLY A 103 3.35 12.55 -0.70
C GLY A 103 4.87 12.45 -0.51
N LEU A 104 5.45 11.28 -0.77
CA LEU A 104 6.87 11.01 -0.51
C LEU A 104 7.77 11.73 -1.53
N LYS A 105 7.25 12.08 -2.71
CA LYS A 105 7.98 12.76 -3.78
C LYS A 105 7.21 13.99 -4.25
N ARG A 106 7.90 14.92 -4.89
CA ARG A 106 7.23 16.06 -5.54
C ARG A 106 6.28 15.63 -6.66
N ASP A 107 6.64 14.57 -7.38
CA ASP A 107 5.74 13.91 -8.32
C ASP A 107 5.03 12.77 -7.60
N SER A 108 4.07 13.15 -6.77
CA SER A 108 3.15 12.27 -6.05
C SER A 108 1.72 12.76 -6.25
N GLU A 109 0.74 12.04 -5.71
CA GLU A 109 -0.67 12.45 -5.74
C GLU A 109 -0.90 13.83 -5.14
N VAL A 110 -0.28 14.11 -3.99
CA VAL A 110 -0.29 15.45 -3.37
C VAL A 110 0.28 16.48 -4.34
N GLY A 111 1.43 16.19 -4.96
CA GLY A 111 2.09 17.09 -5.88
C GLY A 111 1.30 17.37 -7.15
N VAL A 112 0.63 16.37 -7.71
CA VAL A 112 -0.23 16.53 -8.90
C VAL A 112 -1.48 17.32 -8.54
N ALA A 113 -2.16 16.97 -7.45
CA ALA A 113 -3.33 17.72 -6.97
C ALA A 113 -3.01 19.20 -6.74
N MET A 114 -1.85 19.49 -6.16
CA MET A 114 -1.37 20.87 -5.97
C MET A 114 -1.04 21.57 -7.29
N LYS A 115 -0.35 20.91 -8.23
CA LYS A 115 -0.04 21.48 -9.55
C LYS A 115 -1.30 21.80 -10.34
N GLU A 116 -2.36 21.01 -10.17
CA GLU A 116 -3.68 21.26 -10.74
C GLU A 116 -4.47 22.34 -9.96
N GLY A 117 -3.90 22.95 -8.92
CA GLY A 117 -4.49 24.09 -8.20
C GLY A 117 -5.60 23.73 -7.22
N HIS A 118 -5.76 22.47 -6.85
CA HIS A 118 -6.76 22.06 -5.86
C HIS A 118 -6.30 22.36 -4.42
N PRO A 119 -7.22 22.69 -3.49
CA PRO A 119 -6.95 22.60 -2.07
C PRO A 119 -6.68 21.15 -1.65
N VAL A 120 -5.48 20.87 -1.12
CA VAL A 120 -5.07 19.49 -0.78
C VAL A 120 -5.04 19.26 0.73
N TYR A 121 -5.70 18.19 1.13
CA TYR A 121 -5.75 17.68 2.48
C TYR A 121 -5.21 16.25 2.51
N PHE A 122 -4.64 15.87 3.64
CA PHE A 122 -4.03 14.57 3.81
C PHE A 122 -4.42 13.97 5.16
N ALA A 123 -4.98 12.77 5.16
CA ALA A 123 -5.25 12.01 6.38
C ALA A 123 -4.01 11.21 6.77
N SER A 124 -3.28 11.71 7.75
CA SER A 124 -2.11 11.04 8.33
C SER A 124 -2.51 10.22 9.54
N PHE A 125 -1.62 9.32 9.98
CA PHE A 125 -1.77 8.56 11.21
C PHE A 125 -0.45 8.42 11.97
N PHE A 126 -0.53 8.31 13.30
CA PHE A 126 0.62 8.17 14.18
C PHE A 126 1.07 6.70 14.31
N PRO A 127 2.33 6.44 14.73
CA PRO A 127 2.88 5.09 14.87
C PRO A 127 2.06 4.18 15.77
N ASP A 128 1.71 4.70 16.94
CA ASP A 128 0.99 3.95 17.96
C ASP A 128 -0.52 4.20 17.84
N PRO A 129 -1.35 3.15 17.90
CA PRO A 129 -2.81 3.29 17.90
C PRO A 129 -3.31 3.86 19.23
N CYS A 130 -4.50 4.46 19.22
CA CYS A 130 -5.17 4.78 20.48
C CYS A 130 -5.64 3.50 21.21
N PRO A 131 -5.76 3.52 22.54
CA PRO A 131 -6.39 2.43 23.29
C PRO A 131 -7.80 2.17 22.76
N GLU A 132 -8.17 0.89 22.68
CA GLU A 132 -9.47 0.43 22.19
C GLU A 132 -9.91 0.85 20.77
N GLN A 133 -9.05 1.54 20.01
CA GLN A 133 -9.31 1.96 18.64
C GLN A 133 -9.78 0.78 17.76
N ASP A 134 -10.90 0.98 17.07
CA ASP A 134 -11.41 0.06 16.04
C ASP A 134 -11.47 0.74 14.66
N ILE A 135 -11.58 -0.07 13.60
CA ILE A 135 -11.74 0.36 12.21
C ILE A 135 -12.90 1.34 12.02
N LEU A 136 -13.98 1.16 12.78
CA LEU A 136 -15.16 2.02 12.72
C LEU A 136 -14.92 3.38 13.36
N ASP A 137 -14.13 3.45 14.43
CA ASP A 137 -13.71 4.73 15.00
C ASP A 137 -12.86 5.51 13.99
N VAL A 138 -12.03 4.81 13.21
CA VAL A 138 -11.27 5.43 12.10
C VAL A 138 -12.22 5.97 11.03
N VAL A 139 -13.23 5.20 10.61
CA VAL A 139 -14.25 5.68 9.64
C VAL A 139 -15.00 6.91 10.18
N HIS A 140 -15.38 6.92 11.46
CA HIS A 140 -16.03 8.08 12.08
C HIS A 140 -15.10 9.31 12.21
N ALA A 141 -13.79 9.11 12.38
CA ALA A 141 -12.83 10.20 12.35
C ALA A 141 -12.66 10.78 10.94
N LEU A 142 -12.56 9.92 9.93
CA LEU A 142 -12.52 10.33 8.52
C LEU A 142 -13.79 11.09 8.13
N HIS A 143 -14.95 10.67 8.63
CA HIS A 143 -16.21 11.40 8.46
C HIS A 143 -16.11 12.84 9.00
N GLN A 144 -15.61 13.03 10.21
CA GLN A 144 -15.40 14.36 10.78
C GLN A 144 -14.40 15.20 9.98
N PHE A 145 -13.37 14.57 9.41
CA PHE A 145 -12.42 15.26 8.52
C PHE A 145 -13.11 15.78 7.27
N VAL A 146 -13.95 14.96 6.63
CA VAL A 146 -14.72 15.35 5.44
C VAL A 146 -15.68 16.51 5.76
N GLU A 147 -16.34 16.48 6.91
CA GLU A 147 -17.20 17.59 7.36
C GLU A 147 -16.41 18.88 7.58
N ASP A 148 -15.24 18.83 8.21
CA ASP A 148 -14.41 20.03 8.44
C ASP A 148 -13.92 20.62 7.12
N ILE A 149 -13.43 19.77 6.21
CA ILE A 149 -13.05 20.19 4.85
C ILE A 149 -14.24 20.85 4.15
N SER A 150 -15.40 20.19 4.13
CA SER A 150 -16.60 20.73 3.49
C SER A 150 -16.99 22.09 4.05
N LYS A 151 -16.98 22.26 5.37
CA LYS A 151 -17.28 23.55 6.04
C LYS A 151 -16.31 24.66 5.62
N ARG A 152 -15.02 24.34 5.46
CA ARG A 152 -13.99 25.30 5.02
C ARG A 152 -14.13 25.70 3.54
N HIS A 153 -14.74 24.86 2.71
CA HIS A 153 -14.92 25.08 1.27
C HIS A 153 -16.38 25.34 0.89
N GLY A 154 -17.11 26.09 1.71
CA GLY A 154 -18.47 26.55 1.37
C GLY A 154 -19.50 25.43 1.20
N GLY A 155 -19.30 24.29 1.87
CA GLY A 155 -20.15 23.09 1.77
C GLY A 155 -19.75 22.12 0.65
N MET A 156 -18.68 22.41 -0.10
CA MET A 156 -18.24 21.53 -1.17
C MET A 156 -17.59 20.25 -0.63
N MET A 157 -18.14 19.09 -0.99
CA MET A 157 -17.58 17.80 -0.56
C MET A 157 -16.27 17.49 -1.29
N PRO A 158 -15.20 17.11 -0.57
CA PRO A 158 -13.91 16.79 -1.17
C PRO A 158 -13.97 15.53 -2.04
N VAL A 159 -13.06 15.45 -3.01
CA VAL A 159 -12.71 14.19 -3.65
C VAL A 159 -12.00 13.33 -2.61
N LEU A 160 -12.49 12.11 -2.40
CA LEU A 160 -11.88 11.14 -1.50
C LEU A 160 -10.91 10.27 -2.30
N TYR A 161 -9.62 10.39 -2.03
CA TYR A 161 -8.55 9.73 -2.79
C TYR A 161 -7.88 8.68 -1.90
N GLY A 162 -8.22 7.40 -2.10
CA GLY A 162 -7.80 6.30 -1.22
C GLY A 162 -6.87 5.33 -1.90
N ASN A 163 -5.74 5.09 -1.25
CA ASN A 163 -4.70 4.19 -1.72
C ASN A 163 -4.77 2.85 -0.99
N CYS A 164 -4.82 1.75 -1.74
CA CYS A 164 -4.84 0.38 -1.24
C CYS A 164 -5.88 0.20 -0.11
N GLN A 165 -5.42 0.02 1.13
CA GLN A 165 -6.28 -0.13 2.29
C GLN A 165 -7.28 1.04 2.47
N ALA A 166 -6.84 2.26 2.20
CA ALA A 166 -7.68 3.43 2.38
C ALA A 166 -8.88 3.45 1.41
N GLY A 167 -8.81 2.75 0.28
CA GLY A 167 -9.93 2.69 -0.64
C GLY A 167 -11.15 1.95 -0.08
N TRP A 168 -10.95 0.88 0.70
CA TRP A 168 -12.08 0.23 1.37
C TRP A 168 -12.59 1.04 2.58
N LEU A 169 -11.73 1.85 3.24
CA LEU A 169 -12.20 2.83 4.23
C LEU A 169 -13.13 3.86 3.59
N ILE A 170 -12.78 4.35 2.40
CA ILE A 170 -13.62 5.26 1.62
C ILE A 170 -14.91 4.58 1.18
N ALA A 171 -14.87 3.31 0.77
CA ALA A 171 -16.07 2.54 0.43
C ALA A 171 -17.01 2.41 1.65
N LEU A 172 -16.46 2.06 2.82
CA LEU A 172 -17.21 2.01 4.08
C LEU A 172 -17.85 3.38 4.41
N LEU A 173 -17.05 4.44 4.42
CA LEU A 173 -17.49 5.81 4.66
C LEU A 173 -18.61 6.22 3.69
N SER A 174 -18.45 5.92 2.39
CA SER A 174 -19.42 6.27 1.36
C SER A 174 -20.71 5.43 1.45
N SER A 175 -20.63 4.22 2.01
CA SER A 175 -21.79 3.32 2.17
C SER A 175 -22.62 3.63 3.42
N ASP A 176 -21.99 4.16 4.46
CA ASP A 176 -22.62 4.49 5.73
C ASP A 176 -23.27 5.89 5.68
N CYS A 177 -22.60 6.86 5.07
CA CYS A 177 -23.01 8.27 5.11
C CYS A 177 -23.54 8.76 3.76
N VAL A 178 -24.87 8.67 3.57
CA VAL A 178 -25.53 9.13 2.33
C VAL A 178 -25.36 10.64 2.16
N GLY A 179 -24.61 11.05 1.12
CA GLY A 179 -24.50 12.45 0.70
C GLY A 179 -23.31 13.24 1.28
N LEU A 180 -22.52 12.65 2.16
CA LEU A 180 -21.33 13.30 2.76
C LEU A 180 -20.01 12.95 2.04
N ALA A 181 -20.00 11.91 1.20
CA ALA A 181 -18.85 11.59 0.36
C ALA A 181 -18.95 12.33 -1.01
N GLY A 182 -17.93 13.09 -1.38
CA GLY A 182 -17.74 13.55 -2.76
C GLY A 182 -17.30 12.40 -3.69
N PRO A 183 -16.91 12.69 -4.95
CA PRO A 183 -16.37 11.66 -5.84
C PRO A 183 -15.24 10.86 -5.16
N ALA A 184 -15.26 9.55 -5.30
CA ALA A 184 -14.28 8.65 -4.68
C ALA A 184 -13.33 8.08 -5.74
N VAL A 185 -12.04 8.08 -5.46
CA VAL A 185 -11.00 7.44 -6.26
C VAL A 185 -10.36 6.35 -5.42
N LEU A 186 -10.46 5.10 -5.90
CA LEU A 186 -9.93 3.91 -5.23
C LEU A 186 -8.76 3.35 -6.05
N ASN A 187 -7.54 3.52 -5.55
CA ASN A 187 -6.33 3.09 -6.25
C ASN A 187 -5.84 1.76 -5.67
N GLY A 188 -5.70 0.73 -6.49
CA GLY A 188 -5.22 -0.60 -6.08
C GLY A 188 -5.93 -1.13 -4.83
N SER A 189 -7.25 -0.88 -4.72
CA SER A 189 -8.02 -1.14 -3.49
C SER A 189 -8.93 -2.36 -3.64
N PRO A 190 -8.76 -3.43 -2.83
CA PRO A 190 -9.57 -4.63 -2.95
C PRO A 190 -10.92 -4.42 -2.27
N LEU A 191 -11.99 -4.85 -2.95
CA LEU A 191 -13.34 -4.91 -2.38
C LEU A 191 -13.99 -6.29 -2.54
N SER A 192 -13.45 -7.15 -3.42
CA SER A 192 -13.78 -8.58 -3.49
C SER A 192 -12.56 -9.41 -3.12
N TYR A 193 -12.42 -9.75 -1.85
CA TYR A 193 -11.22 -10.41 -1.34
C TYR A 193 -11.12 -11.86 -1.84
N TRP A 194 -12.26 -12.51 -2.06
CA TRP A 194 -12.32 -13.91 -2.50
C TRP A 194 -12.47 -14.10 -4.02
N ALA A 195 -12.69 -13.03 -4.80
CA ALA A 195 -12.95 -13.14 -6.24
C ALA A 195 -11.84 -13.91 -6.97
N GLY A 196 -12.23 -14.83 -7.85
CA GLY A 196 -11.32 -15.64 -8.66
C GLY A 196 -10.84 -14.94 -9.93
N GLY A 197 -9.71 -15.40 -10.46
CA GLY A 197 -9.14 -15.02 -11.75
C GLY A 197 -8.04 -16.00 -12.15
N ASP A 198 -7.51 -15.86 -13.37
CA ASP A 198 -6.48 -16.76 -13.94
C ASP A 198 -5.21 -16.84 -13.06
N ASP A 199 -4.91 -15.77 -12.32
CA ASP A 199 -3.79 -15.67 -11.39
C ASP A 199 -4.28 -15.65 -9.94
N ILE A 200 -4.16 -16.80 -9.25
CA ILE A 200 -4.49 -16.90 -7.82
C ILE A 200 -3.30 -16.39 -7.00
N ASN A 201 -3.44 -15.20 -6.41
CA ASN A 201 -2.44 -14.69 -5.46
C ASN A 201 -2.36 -15.60 -4.22
N PRO A 202 -1.19 -16.17 -3.87
CA PRO A 202 -1.02 -17.02 -2.69
C PRO A 202 -1.36 -16.30 -1.38
N MET A 203 -1.23 -14.97 -1.28
CA MET A 203 -1.46 -14.22 -0.03
C MET A 203 -2.86 -14.47 0.54
N ARG A 204 -3.88 -14.52 -0.31
CA ARG A 204 -5.27 -14.78 0.14
C ARG A 204 -5.45 -16.21 0.66
N LEU A 205 -4.67 -17.16 0.15
CA LEU A 205 -4.71 -18.56 0.59
C LEU A 205 -3.99 -18.73 1.93
N THR A 206 -2.92 -17.96 2.16
CA THR A 206 -2.14 -18.09 3.40
C THR A 206 -2.96 -17.85 4.65
N GLY A 207 -3.93 -16.92 4.63
CA GLY A 207 -4.85 -16.72 5.77
C GLY A 207 -5.59 -18.00 6.16
N GLY A 208 -6.09 -18.75 5.17
CA GLY A 208 -6.71 -20.05 5.40
C GLY A 208 -5.71 -21.14 5.81
N LEU A 209 -4.52 -21.17 5.20
CA LEU A 209 -3.49 -22.17 5.53
C LEU A 209 -2.90 -21.98 6.94
N TRP A 210 -2.93 -20.76 7.48
CA TRP A 210 -2.58 -20.46 8.88
C TRP A 210 -3.74 -20.72 9.86
N GLY A 211 -4.89 -21.17 9.37
CA GLY A 211 -6.05 -21.50 10.19
C GLY A 211 -6.93 -20.30 10.55
N GLY A 212 -6.85 -19.20 9.82
CA GLY A 212 -7.72 -18.04 9.98
C GLY A 212 -7.16 -16.93 10.87
N SER A 213 -8.04 -16.17 11.53
CA SER A 213 -7.72 -14.95 12.28
C SER A 213 -6.98 -15.19 13.60
N TRP A 214 -7.03 -16.40 14.18
CA TRP A 214 -6.50 -16.67 15.53
C TRP A 214 -5.02 -16.26 15.70
N ILE A 215 -4.20 -16.36 14.64
CA ILE A 215 -2.79 -15.96 14.69
C ILE A 215 -2.63 -14.45 14.93
N VAL A 216 -3.56 -13.64 14.41
CA VAL A 216 -3.57 -12.19 14.61
C VAL A 216 -3.95 -11.87 16.06
N HIS A 217 -4.88 -12.62 16.65
CA HIS A 217 -5.20 -12.52 18.08
C HIS A 217 -3.95 -12.83 18.91
N TRP A 218 -3.29 -13.95 18.61
CA TRP A 218 -2.10 -14.39 19.31
C TRP A 218 -0.96 -13.37 19.23
N LEU A 219 -0.63 -12.88 18.03
CA LEU A 219 0.42 -11.88 17.82
C LEU A 219 0.12 -10.56 18.55
N ALA A 220 -1.15 -10.15 18.60
CA ALA A 220 -1.54 -8.96 19.35
C ALA A 220 -1.52 -9.19 20.87
N ASP A 221 -2.01 -10.32 21.35
CA ASP A 221 -2.09 -10.64 22.78
C ASP A 221 -0.69 -10.83 23.41
N ILE A 222 0.28 -11.47 22.72
CA ILE A 222 1.68 -11.57 23.22
C ILE A 222 2.39 -10.20 23.26
N ASN A 223 1.87 -9.23 22.52
CA ASN A 223 2.39 -7.89 22.42
C ASN A 223 1.45 -6.86 23.09
N ASN A 224 0.72 -7.32 24.12
CA ASN A 224 -0.12 -6.51 25.00
C ASN A 224 -1.23 -5.73 24.27
N GLY A 225 -1.98 -6.41 23.41
CA GLY A 225 -3.10 -5.83 22.67
C GLY A 225 -2.68 -4.95 21.50
N ILE A 226 -1.42 -5.01 21.08
CA ILE A 226 -0.88 -4.26 19.95
C ILE A 226 -0.35 -5.23 18.91
N PHE A 227 -0.74 -5.06 17.65
CA PHE A 227 -0.18 -5.83 16.55
C PHE A 227 0.95 -5.05 15.87
N ASP A 228 2.11 -5.68 15.70
CA ASP A 228 3.27 -5.08 15.03
C ASP A 228 3.12 -5.15 13.51
N GLY A 229 2.99 -4.00 12.84
CA GLY A 229 2.81 -3.92 11.39
C GLY A 229 3.98 -4.49 10.57
N ALA A 230 5.14 -4.73 11.19
CA ALA A 230 6.26 -5.42 10.56
C ALA A 230 5.87 -6.81 10.01
N TRP A 231 4.88 -7.50 10.62
CA TRP A 231 4.35 -8.77 10.10
C TRP A 231 3.61 -8.59 8.76
N LEU A 232 2.89 -7.48 8.57
CA LEU A 232 2.25 -7.17 7.28
C LEU A 232 3.29 -6.83 6.22
N VAL A 233 4.31 -6.04 6.58
CA VAL A 233 5.41 -5.74 5.64
C VAL A 233 6.14 -7.00 5.21
N GLN A 234 6.34 -7.95 6.13
CA GLN A 234 6.93 -9.25 5.81
C GLN A 234 6.08 -10.04 4.81
N ASN A 235 4.75 -9.98 4.91
CA ASN A 235 3.86 -10.61 3.92
C ASN A 235 4.07 -10.01 2.52
N PHE A 236 4.19 -8.69 2.39
CA PHE A 236 4.47 -8.05 1.10
C PHE A 236 5.83 -8.48 0.53
N GLU A 237 6.86 -8.56 1.36
CA GLU A 237 8.18 -9.02 0.92
C GLU A 237 8.19 -10.48 0.45
N ASN A 238 7.40 -11.35 1.08
CA ASN A 238 7.29 -12.75 0.72
C ASN A 238 6.59 -12.99 -0.63
N LEU A 239 5.86 -12.00 -1.16
CA LEU A 239 5.18 -12.12 -2.45
C LEU A 239 6.12 -12.05 -3.64
N ASN A 240 7.24 -11.34 -3.50
CA ASN A 240 8.23 -11.26 -4.55
C ASN A 240 9.64 -11.54 -4.00
N PRO A 241 9.98 -12.82 -3.74
CA PRO A 241 11.30 -13.20 -3.23
C PRO A 241 12.45 -12.83 -4.20
N ALA A 242 12.23 -12.83 -5.51
CA ALA A 242 13.23 -12.38 -6.49
C ALA A 242 13.63 -10.93 -6.21
N ASN A 243 12.65 -10.04 -6.12
CA ASN A 243 12.90 -8.64 -5.80
C ASN A 243 13.46 -8.43 -4.39
N THR A 244 12.83 -9.04 -3.38
CA THR A 244 13.16 -8.86 -1.96
C THR A 244 14.56 -9.39 -1.61
N LEU A 245 14.89 -10.60 -2.04
CA LEU A 245 16.13 -11.28 -1.66
C LEU A 245 17.31 -10.91 -2.58
N TRP A 246 17.03 -10.46 -3.81
CA TRP A 246 18.07 -10.25 -4.82
C TRP A 246 17.96 -8.91 -5.56
N GLU A 247 16.97 -8.72 -6.44
CA GLU A 247 17.02 -7.67 -7.47
C GLU A 247 17.16 -6.26 -6.90
N LYS A 248 16.45 -5.94 -5.81
CA LYS A 248 16.53 -4.62 -5.16
C LYS A 248 17.96 -4.31 -4.68
N ASN A 249 18.59 -5.25 -3.99
CA ASN A 249 19.94 -5.09 -3.48
C ASN A 249 20.98 -5.15 -4.60
N TYR A 250 20.77 -6.03 -5.59
CA TYR A 250 21.64 -6.11 -6.75
C TYR A 250 21.60 -4.82 -7.57
N LYS A 251 20.43 -4.22 -7.77
CA LYS A 251 20.30 -2.93 -8.45
C LYS A 251 21.08 -1.84 -7.71
N LEU A 252 20.93 -1.75 -6.39
CA LEU A 252 21.73 -0.82 -5.58
C LEU A 252 23.22 -1.07 -5.73
N PHE A 253 23.66 -2.33 -5.64
CA PHE A 253 25.06 -2.70 -5.80
C PHE A 253 25.59 -2.33 -7.18
N PHE A 254 24.82 -2.62 -8.23
CA PHE A 254 25.25 -2.47 -9.62
C PHE A 254 25.27 -1.01 -10.06
N GLU A 255 24.24 -0.24 -9.67
CA GLU A 255 24.04 1.18 -9.98
C GLU A 255 24.42 2.08 -8.78
N ILE A 256 25.41 1.70 -7.99
CA ILE A 256 25.70 2.33 -6.69
C ILE A 256 25.96 3.84 -6.78
N ASP A 257 26.49 4.30 -7.92
CA ASP A 257 26.84 5.69 -8.15
C ASP A 257 25.59 6.58 -8.40
N THR A 258 24.42 5.99 -8.68
CA THR A 258 23.17 6.72 -8.99
C THR A 258 21.96 6.30 -8.16
N GLU A 259 21.92 5.04 -7.70
CA GLU A 259 20.75 4.43 -7.06
C GLU A 259 20.71 4.67 -5.55
N ARG A 260 21.84 5.00 -4.93
CA ARG A 260 22.00 5.11 -3.46
C ARG A 260 20.93 5.98 -2.80
N GLU A 261 20.79 7.22 -3.23
CA GLU A 261 19.86 8.17 -2.59
C GLU A 261 18.41 7.74 -2.76
N ARG A 262 18.05 7.25 -3.96
CA ARG A 262 16.69 6.72 -4.24
C ARG A 262 16.38 5.52 -3.35
N PHE A 263 17.34 4.63 -3.17
CA PHE A 263 17.21 3.47 -2.30
C PHE A 263 17.00 3.90 -0.84
N LEU A 264 17.87 4.78 -0.31
CA LEU A 264 17.80 5.24 1.08
C LEU A 264 16.51 6.01 1.37
N GLU A 265 16.08 6.89 0.46
CA GLU A 265 14.81 7.62 0.58
C GLU A 265 13.62 6.66 0.68
N PHE A 266 13.56 5.65 -0.20
CA PHE A 266 12.51 4.64 -0.16
C PHE A 266 12.58 3.78 1.11
N GLU A 267 13.78 3.37 1.53
CA GLU A 267 13.95 2.52 2.71
C GLU A 267 13.55 3.23 4.01
N ARG A 268 13.64 4.57 4.09
CA ARG A 268 13.10 5.34 5.23
C ARG A 268 11.61 5.06 5.42
N TRP A 269 10.85 4.93 4.33
CA TRP A 269 9.45 4.56 4.38
C TRP A 269 9.26 3.04 4.58
N TRP A 270 9.92 2.21 3.77
CA TRP A 270 9.76 0.74 3.78
C TRP A 270 10.11 0.08 5.13
N THR A 271 11.01 0.70 5.91
CA THR A 271 11.43 0.19 7.22
C THR A 271 10.71 0.87 8.40
N SER A 272 9.79 1.80 8.14
CA SER A 272 8.98 2.45 9.19
C SER A 272 7.74 1.60 9.52
N TYR A 273 7.83 0.74 10.55
CA TYR A 273 6.75 -0.18 10.95
C TYR A 273 5.79 0.45 11.94
N PHE A 274 4.53 0.58 11.56
CA PHE A 274 3.46 1.19 12.35
C PHE A 274 2.61 0.11 13.02
N GLN A 275 2.06 0.43 14.19
CA GLN A 275 1.36 -0.53 15.04
C GLN A 275 -0.15 -0.40 14.89
N PHE A 276 -0.88 -1.48 15.20
CA PHE A 276 -2.35 -1.51 15.17
C PHE A 276 -2.89 -1.90 16.53
N ASN A 277 -4.07 -1.37 16.84
CA ASN A 277 -4.81 -1.88 17.98
C ASN A 277 -5.27 -3.31 17.66
N ARG A 278 -5.28 -4.19 18.66
CA ARG A 278 -5.82 -5.55 18.54
C ARG A 278 -7.23 -5.55 17.92
N LYS A 279 -8.13 -4.68 18.38
CA LYS A 279 -9.50 -4.60 17.87
C LYS A 279 -9.53 -4.22 16.39
N GLU A 280 -8.82 -3.15 16.03
CA GLU A 280 -8.69 -2.66 14.65
C GLU A 280 -8.21 -3.76 13.69
N ILE A 281 -7.08 -4.43 13.98
CA ILE A 281 -6.52 -5.41 13.05
C ILE A 281 -7.37 -6.68 12.95
N ILE A 282 -7.96 -7.14 14.05
CA ILE A 282 -8.85 -8.29 14.05
C ILE A 282 -10.10 -7.99 13.24
N SER A 283 -10.74 -6.85 13.51
CA SER A 283 -11.93 -6.40 12.79
C SER A 283 -11.65 -6.30 11.29
N THR A 284 -10.45 -5.83 10.91
CA THR A 284 -10.02 -5.78 9.51
C THR A 284 -9.89 -7.20 8.91
N VAL A 285 -9.16 -8.09 9.58
CA VAL A 285 -8.86 -9.44 9.07
C VAL A 285 -10.11 -10.31 8.99
N GLU A 286 -10.92 -10.32 10.04
CA GLU A 286 -12.14 -11.11 10.12
C GLU A 286 -13.19 -10.64 9.13
N ASN A 287 -13.49 -9.34 9.11
CA ASN A 287 -14.61 -8.86 8.32
C ASN A 287 -14.26 -8.69 6.83
N LEU A 288 -13.00 -8.46 6.47
CA LEU A 288 -12.61 -8.21 5.08
C LEU A 288 -11.92 -9.42 4.44
N PHE A 289 -10.79 -9.84 4.98
CA PHE A 289 -9.94 -10.83 4.31
C PHE A 289 -10.44 -12.28 4.50
N ILE A 290 -10.87 -12.62 5.71
CA ILE A 290 -11.32 -13.96 6.05
C ILE A 290 -12.83 -14.13 5.87
N GLY A 291 -13.65 -13.11 6.06
CA GLY A 291 -15.11 -13.20 5.95
C GLY A 291 -15.73 -12.57 4.71
N ASP A 292 -14.99 -11.73 3.97
CA ASP A 292 -15.48 -10.99 2.78
C ASP A 292 -16.84 -10.28 3.00
N GLN A 293 -17.03 -9.77 4.22
CA GLN A 293 -18.34 -9.28 4.68
C GLN A 293 -18.73 -7.96 4.02
N LEU A 294 -17.77 -7.16 3.56
CA LEU A 294 -18.06 -5.88 2.91
C LEU A 294 -18.77 -6.09 1.57
N GLU A 295 -18.27 -7.01 0.74
CA GLU A 295 -18.89 -7.36 -0.54
C GLU A 295 -20.30 -7.95 -0.34
N LYS A 296 -20.46 -8.80 0.69
CA LYS A 296 -21.72 -9.47 1.05
C LYS A 296 -22.75 -8.54 1.72
N GLY A 297 -22.35 -7.33 2.11
CA GLY A 297 -23.19 -6.41 2.87
C GLY A 297 -23.47 -6.84 4.31
N LEU A 298 -22.54 -7.61 4.90
CA LEU A 298 -22.60 -8.16 6.27
C LEU A 298 -21.67 -7.42 7.23
N PHE A 299 -20.81 -6.53 6.73
CA PHE A 299 -19.89 -5.77 7.59
C PHE A 299 -20.68 -4.83 8.50
N ARG A 300 -20.66 -5.06 9.81
CA ARG A 300 -21.44 -4.26 10.75
C ARG A 300 -20.77 -2.91 11.01
N VAL A 301 -21.50 -1.81 10.77
CA VAL A 301 -21.01 -0.43 10.97
C VAL A 301 -21.53 0.17 12.28
N CYS A 302 -22.78 -0.12 12.65
CA CYS A 302 -23.30 0.21 13.98
C CYS A 302 -24.33 -0.84 14.44
N LYS A 303 -24.88 -0.68 15.65
CA LYS A 303 -25.82 -1.65 16.22
C LYS A 303 -27.06 -1.79 15.31
N GLY A 304 -27.17 -2.92 14.62
CA GLY A 304 -28.27 -3.22 13.69
C GLY A 304 -28.09 -2.63 12.28
N CYS A 305 -26.93 -2.06 11.95
CA CYS A 305 -26.64 -1.53 10.63
C CYS A 305 -25.39 -2.19 10.03
N HIS A 306 -25.50 -2.57 8.76
CA HIS A 306 -24.41 -3.13 7.98
C HIS A 306 -24.09 -2.20 6.80
N ALA A 307 -22.82 -2.18 6.40
CA ALA A 307 -22.35 -1.53 5.20
C ALA A 307 -23.05 -2.16 3.99
N ASP A 308 -23.55 -1.33 3.08
CA ASP A 308 -24.17 -1.77 1.84
C ASP A 308 -23.64 -0.93 0.70
N LEU A 309 -22.80 -1.53 -0.13
CA LEU A 309 -22.18 -0.86 -1.27
C LEU A 309 -23.21 -0.29 -2.26
N LYS A 310 -24.46 -0.80 -2.26
CA LYS A 310 -25.55 -0.25 -3.09
C LYS A 310 -26.05 1.11 -2.63
N ARG A 311 -25.74 1.51 -1.39
CA ARG A 311 -26.09 2.82 -0.83
C ARG A 311 -25.17 3.93 -1.30
N ILE A 312 -23.99 3.60 -1.80
CA ILE A 312 -23.05 4.56 -2.37
C ILE A 312 -23.74 5.25 -3.56
N ARG A 313 -23.74 6.59 -3.57
CA ARG A 313 -24.35 7.41 -4.64
C ARG A 313 -23.36 8.35 -5.32
N ASN A 314 -22.25 8.65 -4.66
CA ASN A 314 -21.17 9.44 -5.23
C ASN A 314 -20.49 8.65 -6.35
N PRO A 315 -20.05 9.32 -7.43
CA PRO A 315 -19.30 8.67 -8.50
C PRO A 315 -18.04 8.03 -7.95
N MET A 316 -17.71 6.83 -8.44
CA MET A 316 -16.50 6.11 -8.07
C MET A 316 -15.60 5.92 -9.29
N LEU A 317 -14.32 6.20 -9.13
CA LEU A 317 -13.27 5.81 -10.06
C LEU A 317 -12.39 4.74 -9.40
N ILE A 318 -12.25 3.58 -10.04
CA ILE A 318 -11.40 2.48 -9.56
C ILE A 318 -10.20 2.37 -10.48
N PHE A 319 -9.00 2.61 -9.95
CA PHE A 319 -7.76 2.39 -10.69
C PHE A 319 -7.14 1.06 -10.28
N ALA A 320 -7.08 0.11 -11.21
CA ALA A 320 -6.47 -1.20 -11.01
C ALA A 320 -5.40 -1.49 -12.08
N SER A 321 -4.51 -2.43 -11.79
CA SER A 321 -3.50 -2.85 -12.77
C SER A 321 -3.37 -4.37 -12.88
N SER A 322 -3.18 -4.86 -14.10
CA SER A 322 -2.86 -6.28 -14.34
C SER A 322 -1.46 -6.67 -13.86
N GLY A 323 -0.57 -5.70 -13.63
CA GLY A 323 0.72 -5.95 -12.98
C GLY A 323 0.64 -6.00 -11.44
N ASP A 324 -0.55 -5.69 -10.88
CA ASP A 324 -0.77 -5.67 -9.44
C ASP A 324 -1.05 -7.09 -8.91
N ASN A 325 -0.03 -7.67 -8.28
CA ASN A 325 -0.15 -8.97 -7.61
C ASN A 325 -0.76 -8.88 -6.21
N ILE A 326 -1.06 -7.69 -5.67
CA ILE A 326 -1.74 -7.49 -4.38
C ILE A 326 -3.23 -7.36 -4.60
N THR A 327 -3.63 -6.45 -5.47
CA THR A 327 -5.02 -6.12 -5.80
C THR A 327 -5.21 -6.14 -7.31
N PRO A 328 -5.19 -7.34 -7.91
CA PRO A 328 -5.44 -7.49 -9.34
C PRO A 328 -6.86 -7.03 -9.70
N PRO A 329 -7.16 -6.79 -10.99
CA PRO A 329 -8.43 -6.21 -11.42
C PRO A 329 -9.67 -6.98 -10.96
N HIS A 330 -9.59 -8.30 -10.80
CA HIS A 330 -10.70 -9.08 -10.28
C HIS A 330 -11.04 -8.72 -8.83
N GLN A 331 -10.05 -8.49 -7.95
CA GLN A 331 -10.32 -8.07 -6.56
C GLN A 331 -10.82 -6.63 -6.45
N ALA A 332 -10.41 -5.76 -7.38
CA ALA A 332 -10.82 -4.37 -7.42
C ALA A 332 -12.23 -4.16 -8.00
N LEU A 333 -12.64 -4.98 -8.97
CA LEU A 333 -13.84 -4.74 -9.80
C LEU A 333 -14.99 -5.74 -9.58
N TYR A 334 -14.73 -6.97 -9.11
CA TYR A 334 -15.76 -8.01 -9.13
C TYR A 334 -16.97 -7.70 -8.24
N TRP A 335 -16.77 -6.93 -7.17
CA TRP A 335 -17.82 -6.52 -6.24
C TRP A 335 -18.94 -5.76 -6.94
N ILE A 336 -18.64 -5.10 -8.06
CA ILE A 336 -19.62 -4.39 -8.88
C ILE A 336 -20.67 -5.38 -9.39
N TYR A 337 -20.25 -6.56 -9.85
CA TYR A 337 -21.18 -7.62 -10.24
C TYR A 337 -21.88 -8.24 -9.04
N THR A 338 -21.16 -8.47 -7.93
CA THR A 338 -21.74 -9.02 -6.69
C THR A 338 -22.86 -8.12 -6.16
N ALA A 339 -22.63 -6.81 -6.12
CA ALA A 339 -23.62 -5.82 -5.75
C ALA A 339 -24.70 -5.68 -6.84
N TYR A 340 -24.33 -5.50 -8.10
CA TYR A 340 -25.25 -5.24 -9.20
C TYR A 340 -25.21 -6.35 -10.25
N LYS A 341 -26.07 -7.36 -10.12
CA LYS A 341 -26.07 -8.53 -11.02
C LYS A 341 -26.30 -8.20 -12.50
N THR A 342 -26.76 -7.00 -12.84
CA THR A 342 -26.96 -6.55 -14.24
C THR A 342 -26.61 -5.07 -14.39
N THR A 343 -26.29 -4.66 -15.62
CA THR A 343 -26.12 -3.25 -15.98
C THR A 343 -27.37 -2.44 -15.67
N LYS A 344 -28.55 -3.03 -15.88
CA LYS A 344 -29.84 -2.42 -15.54
C LYS A 344 -29.92 -2.10 -14.04
N ALA A 345 -29.57 -3.05 -13.18
CA ALA A 345 -29.58 -2.87 -11.73
C ALA A 345 -28.65 -1.74 -11.27
N LEU A 346 -27.44 -1.64 -11.85
CA LEU A 346 -26.50 -0.54 -11.57
C LEU A 346 -27.11 0.83 -11.95
N LYS A 347 -27.72 0.92 -13.14
CA LYS A 347 -28.36 2.14 -13.64
C LYS A 347 -29.59 2.54 -12.82
N GLU A 348 -30.40 1.57 -12.40
CA GLU A 348 -31.56 1.78 -11.52
C GLU A 348 -31.13 2.27 -10.13
N ALA A 349 -29.98 1.80 -9.64
CA ALA A 349 -29.33 2.33 -8.45
C ALA A 349 -28.72 3.73 -8.67
N LYS A 350 -28.84 4.33 -9.86
CA LYS A 350 -28.32 5.66 -10.20
C LYS A 350 -26.81 5.80 -9.95
N GLN A 351 -26.09 4.69 -9.92
CA GLN A 351 -24.68 4.68 -9.60
C GLN A 351 -23.84 4.88 -10.87
N ARG A 352 -22.71 5.57 -10.72
CA ARG A 352 -21.73 5.89 -11.76
C ARG A 352 -20.39 5.31 -11.31
N ILE A 353 -19.96 4.25 -11.97
CA ILE A 353 -18.67 3.62 -11.68
C ILE A 353 -17.82 3.71 -12.94
N VAL A 354 -16.63 4.24 -12.78
CA VAL A 354 -15.61 4.29 -13.81
C VAL A 354 -14.43 3.47 -13.34
N TYR A 355 -13.80 2.72 -14.24
CA TYR A 355 -12.57 2.03 -13.93
C TYR A 355 -11.47 2.35 -14.94
N LEU A 356 -10.23 2.43 -14.46
CA LEU A 356 -9.02 2.59 -15.25
C LEU A 356 -8.18 1.33 -15.07
N LEU A 357 -7.72 0.73 -16.17
CA LEU A 357 -6.83 -0.43 -16.16
C LEU A 357 -5.47 -0.08 -16.73
N ASN A 358 -4.42 -0.24 -15.93
CA ASN A 358 -3.05 -0.23 -16.43
C ASN A 358 -2.56 -1.68 -16.67
N PRO A 359 -1.96 -2.01 -17.82
CA PRO A 359 -1.58 -3.39 -18.13
C PRO A 359 -0.32 -3.90 -17.42
N HIS A 360 0.54 -3.04 -16.86
CA HIS A 360 1.91 -3.42 -16.50
C HIS A 360 2.37 -3.00 -15.11
N VAL A 361 1.72 -2.01 -14.50
CA VAL A 361 2.21 -1.39 -13.27
C VAL A 361 1.98 -2.30 -12.06
N GLY A 362 3.03 -2.53 -11.27
CA GLY A 362 2.90 -3.23 -9.99
C GLY A 362 2.19 -2.38 -8.92
N HIS A 363 1.71 -3.02 -7.84
CA HIS A 363 0.92 -2.39 -6.79
C HIS A 363 1.43 -1.02 -6.32
N LEU A 364 2.70 -0.95 -5.85
CA LEU A 364 3.28 0.31 -5.39
C LEU A 364 3.41 1.33 -6.51
N GLY A 365 3.68 0.86 -7.74
CA GLY A 365 3.81 1.72 -8.90
C GLY A 365 2.52 2.47 -9.24
N ILE A 366 1.35 1.98 -8.80
CA ILE A 366 0.09 2.71 -8.90
C ILE A 366 0.22 4.07 -8.19
N PHE A 367 0.82 4.11 -7.00
CA PHE A 367 0.86 5.31 -6.16
C PHE A 367 2.15 6.14 -6.31
N VAL A 368 3.29 5.48 -6.57
CA VAL A 368 4.63 6.11 -6.45
C VAL A 368 5.41 6.22 -7.75
N SER A 369 4.93 5.61 -8.84
CA SER A 369 5.63 5.70 -10.12
C SER A 369 5.45 7.10 -10.68
N ALA A 370 6.56 7.83 -10.90
CA ALA A 370 6.50 9.17 -11.46
C ALA A 370 5.75 9.20 -12.80
N ASN A 371 5.87 8.16 -13.63
CA ASN A 371 5.16 8.08 -14.90
C ASN A 371 3.64 7.95 -14.70
N VAL A 372 3.23 7.08 -13.76
CA VAL A 372 1.81 6.83 -13.46
C VAL A 372 1.17 8.04 -12.80
N VAL A 373 1.89 8.62 -11.84
CA VAL A 373 1.45 9.82 -11.13
C VAL A 373 1.29 11.00 -12.10
N ARG A 374 2.27 11.25 -12.98
CA ARG A 374 2.21 12.39 -13.89
C ARG A 374 1.11 12.26 -14.94
N PHE A 375 0.78 11.04 -15.35
CA PHE A 375 -0.15 10.81 -16.44
C PHE A 375 -1.53 10.33 -15.96
N GLU A 376 -1.65 9.13 -15.41
CA GLU A 376 -2.92 8.56 -14.96
C GLU A 376 -3.57 9.37 -13.83
N HIS A 377 -2.83 9.75 -12.78
CA HIS A 377 -3.43 10.51 -11.66
C HIS A 377 -3.84 11.91 -12.08
N ARG A 378 -3.05 12.58 -12.95
CA ARG A 378 -3.46 13.84 -13.56
C ARG A 378 -4.74 13.68 -14.37
N ALA A 379 -4.81 12.66 -15.23
CA ALA A 379 -6.00 12.40 -16.05
C ALA A 379 -7.25 12.12 -15.19
N ILE A 380 -7.08 11.41 -14.08
CA ILE A 380 -8.15 11.17 -13.10
C ILE A 380 -8.64 12.51 -12.53
N LEU A 381 -7.74 13.34 -11.99
CA LEU A 381 -8.09 14.62 -11.36
C LEU A 381 -8.72 15.61 -12.36
N GLU A 382 -8.15 15.74 -13.55
CA GLU A 382 -8.67 16.59 -14.62
C GLU A 382 -10.02 16.10 -15.19
N SER A 383 -10.49 14.91 -14.82
CA SER A 383 -11.74 14.34 -15.32
C SER A 383 -12.82 14.17 -14.24
N ILE A 384 -12.57 14.55 -12.99
CA ILE A 384 -13.54 14.40 -11.88
C ILE A 384 -14.90 15.05 -12.21
N GLU A 385 -14.91 16.26 -12.77
CA GLU A 385 -16.16 16.93 -13.15
C GLU A 385 -16.90 16.20 -14.28
N ASP A 386 -16.17 15.60 -15.23
CA ASP A 386 -16.74 14.82 -16.31
C ASP A 386 -17.41 13.55 -15.76
N LEU A 387 -16.79 12.90 -14.77
CA LEU A 387 -17.34 11.72 -14.08
C LEU A 387 -18.70 12.02 -13.43
N GLU A 388 -18.85 13.18 -12.80
CA GLU A 388 -20.11 13.60 -12.16
C GLU A 388 -21.24 13.80 -13.19
N ARG A 389 -20.90 14.22 -14.41
CA ARG A 389 -21.85 14.46 -15.50
C ARG A 389 -22.25 13.20 -16.26
N LEU A 390 -21.54 12.09 -16.07
CA LEU A 390 -21.90 10.82 -16.69
C LEU A 390 -23.31 10.38 -16.28
N LYS A 391 -23.99 9.70 -17.20
CA LYS A 391 -25.23 8.99 -16.86
C LYS A 391 -24.87 7.81 -15.94
N PRO A 392 -25.81 7.34 -15.10
CA PRO A 392 -25.61 6.10 -14.36
C PRO A 392 -25.20 4.96 -15.29
N GLY A 393 -24.23 4.15 -14.88
CA GLY A 393 -23.62 3.12 -15.70
C GLY A 393 -22.20 2.74 -15.23
N LEU A 394 -21.66 1.71 -15.88
CA LEU A 394 -20.27 1.27 -15.74
C LEU A 394 -19.49 1.76 -16.95
N TYR A 395 -18.34 2.40 -16.73
CA TYR A 395 -17.51 2.92 -17.80
C TYR A 395 -16.05 2.51 -17.62
N GLU A 396 -15.36 2.27 -18.72
CA GLU A 396 -13.91 2.17 -18.77
C GLU A 396 -13.34 3.52 -19.20
N MET A 397 -12.45 4.07 -18.37
CA MET A 397 -11.65 5.24 -18.73
C MET A 397 -10.51 4.80 -19.63
N LYS A 398 -10.49 5.30 -20.87
CA LYS A 398 -9.38 5.14 -21.81
C LYS A 398 -8.64 6.46 -21.91
N ILE A 399 -7.33 6.41 -21.69
CA ILE A 399 -6.45 7.57 -21.82
C ILE A 399 -5.60 7.35 -23.06
N SER A 400 -5.75 8.20 -24.06
CA SER A 400 -4.96 8.19 -25.29
C SER A 400 -4.00 9.36 -25.31
N ASN A 401 -2.70 9.07 -25.35
CA ASN A 401 -1.65 10.08 -25.48
C ASN A 401 -0.90 9.88 -26.79
N ALA A 402 -1.31 10.60 -27.82
CA ALA A 402 -0.68 10.53 -29.14
C ALA A 402 0.78 11.06 -29.14
N SER A 403 1.18 11.80 -28.10
CA SER A 403 2.49 12.45 -28.01
C SER A 403 3.55 11.63 -27.25
N ASN A 404 3.14 10.61 -26.48
CA ASN A 404 3.99 9.88 -25.50
C ASN A 404 4.72 10.78 -24.48
N ASP A 405 4.38 12.07 -24.35
CA ASP A 405 4.94 12.95 -23.32
C ASP A 405 4.25 12.68 -21.98
N PRO A 406 4.97 12.27 -20.91
CA PRO A 406 4.38 12.03 -19.59
C PRO A 406 3.99 13.31 -18.85
N ASN A 407 4.42 14.49 -19.29
CA ASN A 407 4.07 15.78 -18.67
C ASN A 407 2.93 16.51 -19.39
N CYS A 408 2.25 15.86 -20.32
CA CYS A 408 1.24 16.50 -21.14
C CYS A 408 -0.02 16.90 -20.34
N HIS A 409 -0.69 17.96 -20.78
CA HIS A 409 -1.96 18.45 -20.21
C HIS A 409 -3.07 18.40 -21.26
N LYS A 410 -4.35 18.36 -20.86
CA LYS A 410 -5.44 18.54 -21.84
C LYS A 410 -5.19 19.83 -22.65
N PRO A 411 -5.22 19.78 -24.01
CA PRO A 411 -5.77 18.72 -24.86
C PRO A 411 -4.73 17.75 -25.48
N GLN A 412 -3.48 17.74 -25.03
CA GLN A 412 -2.40 16.91 -25.61
C GLN A 412 -2.61 15.40 -25.42
N TYR A 413 -3.43 15.01 -24.44
CA TYR A 413 -3.99 13.67 -24.30
C TYR A 413 -5.52 13.75 -24.26
N THR A 414 -6.19 12.69 -24.68
CA THR A 414 -7.65 12.59 -24.67
C THR A 414 -8.10 11.50 -23.69
N VAL A 415 -9.15 11.81 -22.94
CA VAL A 415 -9.85 10.86 -22.08
C VAL A 415 -11.18 10.55 -22.73
N SER A 416 -11.48 9.27 -22.91
CA SER A 416 -12.81 8.79 -23.29
C SER A 416 -13.35 7.83 -22.23
N PHE A 417 -14.67 7.87 -22.05
CA PHE A 417 -15.39 6.96 -21.18
C PHE A 417 -16.21 5.99 -22.05
N GLU A 418 -15.74 4.76 -22.16
CA GLU A 418 -16.41 3.72 -22.91
C GLU A 418 -17.40 2.99 -22.00
N GLU A 419 -18.68 2.98 -22.35
CA GLU A 419 -19.67 2.25 -21.56
C GLU A 419 -19.44 0.74 -21.65
N ARG A 420 -19.53 0.06 -20.49
CA ARG A 420 -19.31 -1.37 -20.34
C ARG A 420 -20.51 -2.02 -19.65
N ARG A 421 -20.66 -3.33 -19.81
CA ARG A 421 -21.71 -4.08 -19.12
C ARG A 421 -21.16 -4.66 -17.83
N VAL A 422 -21.95 -4.60 -16.76
CA VAL A 422 -21.60 -5.24 -15.48
C VAL A 422 -21.49 -6.76 -15.66
N GLU A 423 -22.32 -7.32 -16.53
CA GLU A 423 -22.32 -8.74 -16.90
C GLU A 423 -20.99 -9.19 -17.52
N ASP A 424 -20.23 -8.29 -18.16
CA ASP A 424 -18.92 -8.61 -18.74
C ASP A 424 -17.88 -8.92 -17.65
N LEU A 425 -18.04 -8.35 -16.45
CA LEU A 425 -17.16 -8.65 -15.31
C LEU A 425 -17.31 -10.12 -14.86
N HIS A 426 -18.53 -10.67 -14.88
CA HIS A 426 -18.77 -12.08 -14.56
C HIS A 426 -18.35 -13.04 -15.67
N GLN A 427 -18.31 -12.57 -16.92
CA GLN A 427 -17.73 -13.38 -18.01
C GLN A 427 -16.20 -13.47 -17.89
N LYS A 428 -15.58 -12.41 -17.37
CA LYS A 428 -14.12 -12.29 -17.26
C LYS A 428 -13.55 -12.85 -15.95
N TYR A 429 -14.31 -12.79 -14.87
CA TYR A 429 -13.88 -13.14 -13.51
C TYR A 429 -14.86 -14.11 -12.88
N HIS A 430 -14.43 -14.78 -11.82
CA HIS A 430 -15.20 -15.88 -11.21
C HIS A 430 -15.64 -15.56 -9.80
N ASP A 431 -16.79 -16.13 -9.42
CA ASP A 431 -17.26 -16.12 -8.04
C ASP A 431 -16.22 -16.75 -7.11
N ALA A 432 -16.30 -16.37 -5.83
CA ALA A 432 -15.47 -16.93 -4.79
C ALA A 432 -15.59 -18.47 -4.74
N PRO A 433 -14.48 -19.21 -4.75
CA PRO A 433 -14.49 -20.63 -4.46
C PRO A 433 -15.13 -20.91 -3.10
N LYS A 434 -16.03 -21.90 -3.03
CA LYS A 434 -16.65 -22.35 -1.75
C LYS A 434 -15.63 -22.72 -0.66
N ALA A 435 -14.40 -23.06 -1.06
CA ALA A 435 -13.30 -23.28 -0.14
C ALA A 435 -13.07 -22.10 0.83
N PHE A 436 -13.31 -20.86 0.41
CA PHE A 436 -13.21 -19.70 1.31
C PHE A 436 -14.30 -19.66 2.38
N GLU A 437 -15.51 -20.17 2.11
CA GLU A 437 -16.53 -20.34 3.16
C GLU A 437 -16.11 -21.40 4.18
N ASN A 438 -15.39 -22.43 3.76
CA ASN A 438 -14.82 -23.43 4.67
C ASN A 438 -13.69 -22.82 5.52
N VAL A 439 -12.87 -21.95 4.93
CA VAL A 439 -11.85 -21.18 5.67
C VAL A 439 -12.49 -20.30 6.73
N GLU A 440 -13.56 -19.56 6.40
CA GLU A 440 -14.29 -18.72 7.34
C GLU A 440 -14.76 -19.53 8.56
N LYS A 441 -15.41 -20.69 8.33
CA LYS A 441 -15.87 -21.59 9.41
C LYS A 441 -14.72 -22.13 10.26
N VAL A 442 -13.61 -22.55 9.64
CA VAL A 442 -12.44 -23.04 10.39
C VAL A 442 -11.78 -21.91 11.19
N SER A 443 -11.74 -20.70 10.64
CA SER A 443 -11.26 -19.51 11.34
C SER A 443 -12.07 -19.23 12.60
N GLU A 444 -13.40 -19.21 12.50
CA GLU A 444 -14.30 -18.99 13.64
C GLU A 444 -14.07 -20.05 14.74
N LEU A 445 -13.94 -21.32 14.37
CA LEU A 445 -13.68 -22.41 15.32
C LEU A 445 -12.32 -22.25 16.01
N ASN A 446 -11.27 -21.96 15.25
CA ASN A 446 -9.92 -21.78 15.80
C ASN A 446 -9.83 -20.54 16.70
N GLN A 447 -10.52 -19.47 16.33
CA GLN A 447 -10.65 -18.27 17.16
C GLN A 447 -11.33 -18.59 18.49
N VAL A 448 -12.51 -19.22 18.47
CA VAL A 448 -13.22 -19.61 19.70
C VAL A 448 -12.34 -20.51 20.57
N PHE A 449 -11.65 -21.47 19.97
CA PHE A 449 -10.71 -22.33 20.68
C PHE A 449 -9.57 -21.53 21.33
N TYR A 450 -8.91 -20.65 20.57
CA TYR A 450 -7.83 -19.80 21.07
C TYR A 450 -8.30 -18.92 22.23
N GLU A 451 -9.40 -18.19 22.06
CA GLU A 451 -9.91 -17.24 23.04
C GLU A 451 -10.38 -17.92 24.33
N THR A 452 -10.94 -19.11 24.22
CA THR A 452 -11.45 -19.86 25.38
C THR A 452 -10.34 -20.56 26.14
N TRP A 453 -9.39 -21.20 25.44
CA TRP A 453 -8.48 -22.18 26.06
C TRP A 453 -7.03 -21.72 26.13
N ILE A 454 -6.57 -20.84 25.24
CA ILE A 454 -5.16 -20.44 25.17
C ILE A 454 -4.98 -19.02 25.74
N ARG A 455 -5.83 -18.09 25.32
CA ARG A 455 -5.71 -16.67 25.65
C ARG A 455 -5.66 -16.37 27.15
N PRO A 456 -6.47 -17.01 28.03
CA PRO A 456 -6.43 -16.70 29.47
C PRO A 456 -5.05 -16.93 30.08
N TRP A 457 -4.41 -18.06 29.79
CA TRP A 457 -3.05 -18.39 30.25
C TRP A 457 -2.01 -17.45 29.64
N LEU A 458 -2.19 -17.10 28.36
CA LEU A 458 -1.26 -16.24 27.66
C LEU A 458 -1.23 -14.83 28.26
N LEU A 459 -2.38 -14.27 28.64
CA LEU A 459 -2.46 -12.97 29.30
C LEU A 459 -1.83 -12.96 30.71
N GLU A 460 -1.76 -14.11 31.38
CA GLU A 460 -1.03 -14.23 32.66
C GLU A 460 0.49 -14.20 32.45
N VAL A 461 0.98 -14.76 31.34
CA VAL A 461 2.42 -14.81 31.01
C VAL A 461 2.90 -13.47 30.43
N TYR A 462 2.17 -12.93 29.47
CA TYR A 462 2.51 -11.72 28.72
C TYR A 462 1.81 -10.51 29.32
N THR A 463 2.32 -10.04 30.46
CA THR A 463 1.82 -8.83 31.12
C THR A 463 2.64 -7.60 30.72
N PRO A 464 2.07 -6.37 30.79
CA PRO A 464 2.81 -5.13 30.53
C PRO A 464 4.07 -4.97 31.39
N LEU A 465 4.09 -5.59 32.57
CA LEU A 465 5.16 -5.48 33.56
C LEU A 465 6.39 -6.34 33.22
N ASN A 466 6.24 -7.35 32.36
CA ASN A 466 7.29 -8.34 32.09
C ASN A 466 8.29 -7.89 30.99
N GLY A 467 8.11 -6.71 30.37
CA GLY A 467 9.04 -6.10 29.42
C GLY A 467 9.25 -6.85 28.09
N GLN A 468 8.61 -8.01 27.89
CA GLN A 468 8.78 -8.90 26.73
C GLN A 468 8.39 -8.24 25.40
N GLN A 469 7.52 -7.23 25.43
CA GLN A 469 7.08 -6.46 24.27
C GLN A 469 8.26 -5.85 23.50
N SER A 470 9.23 -5.30 24.24
CA SER A 470 10.43 -4.72 23.62
C SER A 470 11.25 -5.81 22.95
N PHE A 471 11.40 -6.98 23.58
CA PHE A 471 12.18 -8.09 23.02
C PHE A 471 11.56 -8.64 21.72
N LEU A 472 10.24 -8.82 21.68
CA LEU A 472 9.53 -9.26 20.47
C LEU A 472 9.73 -8.28 19.31
N LYS A 473 9.65 -6.97 19.59
CA LYS A 473 9.95 -5.93 18.59
C LYS A 473 11.38 -6.05 18.07
N TRP A 474 12.38 -6.07 18.97
CA TRP A 474 13.80 -6.10 18.61
C TRP A 474 14.21 -7.36 17.84
N LEU A 475 13.59 -8.51 18.13
CA LEU A 475 13.85 -9.78 17.45
C LEU A 475 13.03 -10.02 16.19
N HIS A 476 12.10 -9.12 15.86
CA HIS A 476 11.28 -9.28 14.67
C HIS A 476 12.18 -9.43 13.42
N PRO A 477 11.98 -10.44 12.55
CA PRO A 477 12.87 -10.72 11.42
C PRO A 477 13.12 -9.51 10.50
N MET A 478 12.06 -8.73 10.25
CA MET A 478 12.12 -7.50 9.46
C MET A 478 13.04 -6.42 10.05
N ARG A 479 13.23 -6.39 11.37
CA ARG A 479 14.15 -5.46 12.04
C ARG A 479 15.55 -6.05 12.13
N VAL A 480 15.68 -7.31 12.58
CA VAL A 480 16.97 -7.99 12.74
C VAL A 480 17.80 -7.98 11.46
N LYS A 481 17.19 -8.27 10.30
CA LYS A 481 17.88 -8.26 9.00
C LYS A 481 18.53 -6.91 8.66
N ASN A 482 18.00 -5.81 9.20
CA ASN A 482 18.52 -4.47 9.01
C ASN A 482 19.52 -4.11 10.11
N TYR A 483 19.18 -4.37 11.37
CA TYR A 483 19.99 -4.09 12.55
C TYR A 483 21.41 -4.66 12.47
N LEU A 484 21.59 -5.84 11.87
CA LEU A 484 22.91 -6.46 11.68
C LEU A 484 23.90 -5.60 10.87
N PHE A 485 23.41 -4.62 10.09
CA PHE A 485 24.24 -3.68 9.34
C PHE A 485 24.52 -2.37 10.10
N SER A 486 23.85 -2.10 11.22
CA SER A 486 24.13 -0.90 12.01
C SER A 486 25.48 -1.03 12.73
N GLU A 487 26.28 0.03 12.70
CA GLU A 487 27.52 0.10 13.48
C GLU A 487 27.30 0.18 14.99
N ARG A 488 26.07 0.47 15.45
CA ARG A 488 25.69 0.42 16.87
C ARG A 488 25.56 -1.02 17.38
N ILE A 489 25.44 -1.99 16.47
CA ILE A 489 25.21 -3.40 16.77
C ILE A 489 26.38 -4.26 16.27
N SER A 490 26.89 -3.97 15.07
CA SER A 490 27.94 -4.72 14.39
C SER A 490 29.21 -3.88 14.25
N ILE A 491 30.21 -4.15 15.12
CA ILE A 491 31.49 -3.43 15.17
C ILE A 491 32.20 -3.34 13.80
N PRO A 492 32.24 -4.38 12.95
CA PRO A 492 32.87 -4.29 11.63
C PRO A 492 32.31 -3.19 10.73
N MET A 493 31.05 -2.79 10.92
CA MET A 493 30.41 -1.75 10.10
C MET A 493 30.94 -0.35 10.41
N ALA A 494 31.53 -0.12 11.59
CA ALA A 494 32.04 1.18 12.01
C ALA A 494 33.21 1.70 11.15
N MET A 495 33.92 0.82 10.43
CA MET A 495 35.02 1.20 9.54
C MET A 495 34.56 1.58 8.13
N LEU A 496 33.31 1.25 7.76
CA LEU A 496 32.80 1.49 6.42
C LEU A 496 32.73 2.97 6.02
N PRO A 497 32.32 3.93 6.87
CA PRO A 497 32.25 5.34 6.46
C PRO A 497 33.57 5.89 5.94
N LEU A 498 34.68 5.54 6.61
CA LEU A 498 36.02 5.96 6.23
C LEU A 498 36.45 5.31 4.90
N LEU A 499 36.23 4.00 4.77
CA LEU A 499 36.56 3.26 3.54
C LEU A 499 35.69 3.72 2.36
N ALA A 500 34.40 3.95 2.58
CA ALA A 500 33.45 4.43 1.57
C ALA A 500 33.84 5.82 1.08
N SER A 501 34.20 6.74 1.99
CA SER A 501 34.69 8.08 1.62
C SER A 501 35.96 8.00 0.76
N TRP A 502 36.91 7.13 1.12
CA TRP A 502 38.12 6.91 0.32
C TRP A 502 37.80 6.29 -1.04
N VAL A 503 36.90 5.30 -1.10
CA VAL A 503 36.45 4.67 -2.35
C VAL A 503 35.74 5.67 -3.26
N GLN A 504 34.88 6.53 -2.73
CA GLN A 504 34.20 7.58 -3.50
C GLN A 504 35.21 8.54 -4.12
N ALA A 505 36.21 8.98 -3.34
CA ALA A 505 37.26 9.87 -3.83
C ALA A 505 38.17 9.22 -4.89
N ASN A 506 38.30 7.88 -4.87
CA ASN A 506 39.18 7.11 -5.76
C ASN A 506 38.40 6.15 -6.67
N ARG A 507 37.13 6.47 -6.96
CA ARG A 507 36.22 5.60 -7.71
C ARG A 507 36.77 5.36 -9.13
N GLN A 508 36.88 4.09 -9.53
CA GLN A 508 37.32 3.64 -10.84
C GLN A 508 36.22 2.77 -11.48
N PRO A 509 35.16 3.40 -12.03
CA PRO A 509 34.09 2.67 -12.70
C PRO A 509 34.60 2.05 -14.01
N VAL A 510 34.25 0.79 -14.27
CA VAL A 510 34.53 0.19 -15.58
C VAL A 510 33.57 0.71 -16.65
N ASP A 511 34.03 0.67 -17.90
CA ASP A 511 33.21 0.97 -19.08
C ASP A 511 31.94 0.11 -19.13
N ALA A 512 30.85 0.67 -19.65
CA ALA A 512 29.57 -0.02 -19.77
C ALA A 512 29.67 -1.28 -20.65
N ASN A 513 30.56 -1.30 -21.64
CA ASN A 513 30.79 -2.42 -22.56
C ASN A 513 31.80 -3.44 -22.04
N ASN A 514 32.20 -3.38 -20.76
CA ASN A 514 33.09 -4.38 -20.17
C ASN A 514 32.34 -5.73 -20.05
N GLY A 515 32.85 -6.78 -20.71
CA GLY A 515 32.19 -8.09 -20.76
C GLY A 515 31.96 -8.75 -19.38
N PHE A 516 32.77 -8.45 -18.37
CA PHE A 516 32.54 -8.97 -17.01
C PHE A 516 31.34 -8.31 -16.31
N LYS A 517 31.03 -7.06 -16.69
CA LYS A 517 29.85 -6.35 -16.19
C LYS A 517 28.57 -6.94 -16.80
N GLU A 518 28.59 -7.25 -18.10
CA GLU A 518 27.51 -7.97 -18.77
C GLU A 518 27.30 -9.39 -18.20
N LEU A 519 28.39 -10.14 -17.97
CA LEU A 519 28.34 -11.45 -17.31
C LEU A 519 27.73 -11.36 -15.91
N GLY A 520 28.08 -10.31 -15.15
CA GLY A 520 27.48 -10.04 -13.84
C GLY A 520 25.97 -9.82 -13.91
N HIS A 521 25.49 -9.08 -14.91
CA HIS A 521 24.06 -8.90 -15.16
C HIS A 521 23.36 -10.20 -15.54
N ALA A 522 23.95 -10.98 -16.46
CA ALA A 522 23.38 -12.26 -16.87
C ALA A 522 23.28 -13.24 -15.68
N TYR A 523 24.29 -13.27 -14.82
CA TYR A 523 24.28 -14.07 -13.60
C TYR A 523 23.18 -13.63 -12.63
N SER A 524 23.03 -12.32 -12.41
CA SER A 524 21.95 -11.77 -11.60
C SER A 524 20.57 -12.15 -12.14
N ASN A 525 20.35 -12.02 -13.45
CA ASN A 525 19.08 -12.41 -14.09
C ASN A 525 18.80 -13.91 -13.91
N SER A 526 19.83 -14.76 -13.92
CA SER A 526 19.66 -16.19 -13.64
C SER A 526 19.26 -16.46 -12.19
N ILE A 527 19.78 -15.70 -11.21
CA ILE A 527 19.36 -15.81 -9.81
C ILE A 527 17.91 -15.35 -9.65
N ALA A 528 17.55 -14.20 -10.22
CA ALA A 528 16.18 -13.68 -10.20
C ALA A 528 15.20 -14.69 -10.81
N ALA A 529 15.51 -15.24 -12.00
CA ALA A 529 14.69 -16.26 -12.65
C ALA A 529 14.56 -17.54 -11.80
N THR A 530 15.61 -17.94 -11.05
CA THR A 530 15.56 -19.08 -10.14
C THR A 530 14.61 -18.81 -8.96
N LEU A 531 14.67 -17.61 -8.38
CA LEU A 531 13.79 -17.19 -7.29
C LEU A 531 12.33 -17.04 -7.76
N ASP A 532 12.11 -16.56 -8.98
CA ASP A 532 10.79 -16.53 -9.61
C ASP A 532 10.23 -17.92 -9.87
N SER A 533 11.08 -18.86 -10.32
CA SER A 533 10.69 -20.26 -10.49
C SER A 533 10.31 -20.88 -9.14
N TYR A 534 11.10 -20.61 -8.08
CA TYR A 534 10.76 -21.02 -6.72
C TYR A 534 9.41 -20.46 -6.26
N LYS A 535 9.17 -19.15 -6.49
CA LYS A 535 7.89 -18.49 -6.18
C LYS A 535 6.73 -19.22 -6.86
N GLN A 536 6.82 -19.47 -8.17
CA GLN A 536 5.77 -20.17 -8.93
C GLN A 536 5.49 -21.57 -8.38
N ILE A 537 6.54 -22.34 -8.07
CA ILE A 537 6.40 -23.70 -7.49
C ILE A 537 5.73 -23.62 -6.12
N ARG A 538 6.21 -22.73 -5.24
CA ARG A 538 5.65 -22.51 -3.91
C ARG A 538 4.18 -22.14 -3.99
N ASP A 539 3.82 -21.18 -4.83
CA ASP A 539 2.45 -20.66 -4.93
C ASP A 539 1.49 -21.71 -5.50
N HIS A 540 1.96 -22.52 -6.46
CA HIS A 540 1.23 -23.69 -6.95
C HIS A 540 1.02 -24.75 -5.85
N GLN A 541 2.05 -25.08 -5.08
CA GLN A 541 1.96 -26.03 -3.96
C GLN A 541 1.00 -25.54 -2.87
N LEU A 542 1.04 -24.25 -2.53
CA LEU A 542 0.10 -23.65 -1.58
C LEU A 542 -1.34 -23.73 -2.10
N SER A 543 -1.55 -23.52 -3.40
CA SER A 543 -2.87 -23.65 -4.02
C SER A 543 -3.39 -25.08 -3.98
N LEU A 544 -2.54 -26.08 -4.29
CA LEU A 544 -2.90 -27.49 -4.18
C LEU A 544 -3.21 -27.89 -2.73
N LEU A 545 -2.40 -27.47 -1.77
CA LEU A 545 -2.62 -27.74 -0.35
C LEU A 545 -3.91 -27.09 0.15
N PHE A 546 -4.17 -25.85 -0.24
CA PHE A 546 -5.40 -25.13 0.09
C PHE A 546 -6.63 -25.88 -0.43
N ASN A 547 -6.61 -26.29 -1.71
CA ASN A 547 -7.70 -27.07 -2.29
C ASN A 547 -7.83 -28.46 -1.66
N TYR A 548 -6.74 -29.08 -1.22
CA TYR A 548 -6.81 -30.36 -0.50
C TYR A 548 -7.47 -30.23 0.88
N ILE A 549 -7.21 -29.13 1.60
CA ILE A 549 -7.74 -28.90 2.95
C ILE A 549 -9.19 -28.39 2.89
N TYR A 550 -9.48 -27.46 1.98
CA TYR A 550 -10.74 -26.69 1.98
C TYR A 550 -11.60 -26.89 0.73
N GLY A 551 -11.07 -27.52 -0.33
CA GLY A 551 -11.81 -27.82 -1.55
C GLY A 551 -12.93 -28.83 -1.33
N GLU A 552 -13.78 -28.99 -2.34
CA GLU A 552 -14.92 -29.92 -2.34
C GLU A 552 -14.51 -31.39 -2.45
#